data_AF-A0A3C0B9P9-F1
#
_entry.id   AF-A0A3C0B9P9-F1
#
_cell.length_a   1.000
_cell.length_b   1.000
_cell.length_c   1.000
_cell.angle_alpha   90.00
_cell.angle_beta   90.00
_cell.angle_gamma   90.00
#
_symmetry.space_group_name_H-M   'P 1'
#
loop_
_entity.id
_entity.type
_entity.pdbx_description
1 polymer ?
#
loop_
_entity_poly.entity_id
_entity_poly.type
_entity_poly.pdbx_seq_one_letter_code
_entity_poly.pdbx_strand_id
1 'polypeptide(L)'
;MAKQSYFGDIVKVLSSNMFTLFANLLVAILLARLLGPQQYGLYTAILVVPVLVVSFFQMGIRATTIHILGSRSEKDDKVVSAVFLILIFTSALGIAFSAVAYLLTDTTGYTPLLIGLALGVIPMRLTTIYTGGIFLGKEQIPKA
;
A
#
# COMPACT_ATOMS: atom_id res chain seq x y z
N MET A 1 3.93 -34.24 -4.58
CA MET A 1 3.44 -32.85 -4.62
C MET A 1 3.25 -32.47 -6.07
N ALA A 2 2.03 -32.11 -6.47
CA ALA A 2 1.64 -32.00 -7.88
C ALA A 2 2.43 -30.91 -8.62
N LYS A 3 2.98 -31.31 -9.76
CA LYS A 3 3.74 -30.52 -10.72
C LYS A 3 2.79 -29.47 -11.35
N GLN A 4 2.50 -28.37 -10.64
CA GLN A 4 1.83 -27.23 -11.27
C GLN A 4 2.75 -26.75 -12.40
N SER A 5 2.24 -26.79 -13.63
CA SER A 5 2.96 -26.30 -14.80
C SER A 5 3.29 -24.83 -14.56
N TYR A 6 4.55 -24.42 -14.74
CA TYR A 6 4.99 -23.01 -14.65
C TYR A 6 4.08 -22.06 -15.44
N PHE A 7 3.53 -22.54 -16.55
CA PHE A 7 2.58 -21.79 -17.37
C PHE A 7 1.25 -21.51 -16.63
N GLY A 8 0.75 -22.48 -15.86
CA GLY A 8 -0.45 -22.32 -15.04
C GLY A 8 -0.28 -21.29 -13.92
N ASP A 9 0.90 -21.21 -13.32
CA ASP A 9 1.22 -20.19 -12.32
C ASP A 9 1.24 -18.78 -12.95
N ILE A 10 1.88 -18.63 -14.12
CA ILE A 10 1.92 -17.35 -14.85
C ILE A 10 0.52 -16.86 -15.21
N VAL A 11 -0.35 -17.76 -15.70
CA VAL A 11 -1.73 -17.41 -16.07
C VAL A 11 -2.54 -16.98 -14.85
N LYS A 12 -2.35 -17.63 -13.68
CA LYS A 12 -3.01 -17.23 -12.43
C LYS A 12 -2.59 -15.82 -12.02
N VAL A 13 -1.29 -15.55 -11.97
CA VAL A 13 -0.73 -14.22 -11.63
C VAL A 13 -1.29 -13.14 -12.55
N LEU A 14 -1.28 -13.42 -13.84
CA LEU A 14 -1.76 -12.49 -14.85
C LEU A 14 -3.27 -12.22 -14.66
N SER A 15 -4.07 -13.26 -14.45
CA SER A 15 -5.52 -13.12 -14.27
C SER A 15 -5.88 -12.32 -13.02
N SER A 16 -5.14 -12.52 -11.92
CA SER A 16 -5.30 -11.79 -10.66
C SER A 16 -4.96 -10.31 -10.81
N ASN A 17 -3.84 -10.01 -11.49
CA ASN A 17 -3.45 -8.64 -11.81
C ASN A 17 -4.45 -7.96 -12.75
N MET A 18 -4.94 -8.67 -13.77
CA MET A 18 -5.97 -8.15 -14.68
C MET A 18 -7.27 -7.86 -13.95
N PHE A 19 -7.73 -8.78 -13.11
CA PHE A 19 -8.93 -8.56 -12.29
C PHE A 19 -8.78 -7.34 -11.39
N THR A 20 -7.64 -7.20 -10.72
CA THR A 20 -7.33 -6.05 -9.86
C THR A 20 -7.32 -4.74 -10.66
N LEU A 21 -6.77 -4.76 -11.89
CA LEU A 21 -6.76 -3.59 -12.77
C LEU A 21 -8.18 -3.20 -13.18
N PHE A 22 -9.00 -4.16 -13.63
CA PHE A 22 -10.40 -3.89 -13.99
C PHE A 22 -11.23 -3.39 -12.80
N ALA A 23 -11.03 -3.96 -11.60
CA ALA A 23 -11.69 -3.50 -10.39
C ALA A 23 -11.32 -2.04 -10.06
N ASN A 24 -10.04 -1.70 -10.12
CA ASN A 24 -9.58 -0.32 -9.91
C ASN A 24 -10.14 0.65 -10.96
N LEU A 25 -10.20 0.23 -12.23
CA LEU A 25 -10.77 1.03 -13.30
C LEU A 25 -12.26 1.30 -13.07
N LEU A 26 -13.04 0.29 -12.69
CA LEU A 26 -14.46 0.45 -12.38
C LEU A 26 -14.67 1.41 -11.21
N VAL A 27 -13.89 1.27 -10.14
CA VAL A 27 -13.94 2.19 -8.98
C VAL A 27 -13.60 3.62 -9.41
N ALA A 28 -12.56 3.82 -10.24
CA ALA A 28 -12.19 5.14 -10.73
C ALA A 28 -13.31 5.78 -11.58
N ILE A 29 -13.94 5.01 -12.48
CA ILE A 29 -15.07 5.48 -13.29
C ILE A 29 -16.26 5.86 -12.43
N LEU A 30 -16.61 5.01 -11.45
CA LEU A 30 -17.72 5.29 -10.53
C LEU A 30 -17.47 6.56 -9.72
N LEU A 31 -16.27 6.71 -9.14
CA LEU A 31 -15.90 7.90 -8.39
C LEU A 31 -15.94 9.16 -9.26
N ALA A 32 -15.38 9.12 -10.46
CA ALA A 32 -15.40 10.26 -11.38
C ALA A 32 -16.82 10.68 -11.76
N ARG A 33 -17.74 9.71 -11.93
CA ARG A 33 -19.16 9.99 -12.23
C ARG A 33 -19.96 10.47 -11.03
N LEU A 34 -19.71 9.94 -9.84
CA LEU A 34 -20.45 10.28 -8.62
C LEU A 34 -20.02 11.63 -8.04
N LEU A 35 -18.71 11.91 -8.01
CA LEU A 35 -18.16 13.14 -7.45
C LEU A 35 -18.18 14.29 -8.47
N GLY A 36 -18.22 13.98 -9.75
CA GLY A 36 -18.04 14.95 -10.83
C GLY A 36 -16.58 15.45 -10.95
N PRO A 37 -16.27 16.24 -11.99
CA PRO A 37 -14.88 16.58 -12.33
C PRO A 37 -14.16 17.39 -11.25
N GLN A 38 -14.83 18.36 -10.62
CA GLN A 38 -14.19 19.23 -9.62
C GLN A 38 -13.84 18.47 -8.33
N GLN A 39 -14.77 17.70 -7.77
CA GLN A 39 -14.55 16.99 -6.50
C GLN A 39 -13.63 15.77 -6.68
N TYR A 40 -13.67 15.11 -7.84
CA TYR A 40 -12.70 14.07 -8.17
C TYR A 40 -11.28 14.64 -8.30
N GLY A 41 -11.14 15.85 -8.86
CA GLY A 41 -9.87 16.59 -8.88
C GLY A 41 -9.30 16.83 -7.48
N LEU A 42 -10.12 17.34 -6.56
CA LEU A 42 -9.71 17.53 -5.16
C LEU A 42 -9.35 16.21 -4.46
N TYR A 43 -10.16 15.16 -4.67
CA TYR A 43 -9.90 13.83 -4.12
C TYR A 43 -8.57 13.23 -4.60
N THR A 44 -8.26 13.36 -5.89
CA THR A 44 -6.99 12.85 -6.42
C THR A 44 -5.81 13.70 -5.94
N ALA A 45 -5.94 15.03 -5.93
CA ALA A 45 -4.91 15.96 -5.50
C ALA A 45 -4.49 15.74 -4.04
N ILE A 46 -5.47 15.60 -3.13
CA ILE A 46 -5.16 15.37 -1.71
C ILE A 46 -4.45 14.04 -1.50
N LEU A 47 -4.72 13.01 -2.31
CA LEU A 47 -4.05 11.71 -2.16
C LEU A 47 -2.60 11.68 -2.70
N VAL A 48 -2.16 12.68 -3.48
CA VAL A 48 -0.79 12.71 -4.03
C VAL A 48 0.24 12.73 -2.92
N VAL A 49 0.07 13.60 -1.93
CA VAL A 49 0.99 13.76 -0.79
C VAL A 49 1.20 12.43 -0.03
N PRO A 50 0.15 11.76 0.50
CA PRO A 50 0.33 10.51 1.22
C PRO A 50 0.87 9.39 0.33
N VAL A 51 0.52 9.34 -0.95
CA VAL A 51 1.05 8.33 -1.89
C VAL A 51 2.55 8.50 -2.10
N LEU A 52 3.03 9.73 -2.27
CA LEU A 52 4.46 10.03 -2.40
C LEU A 52 5.19 9.67 -1.12
N VAL A 53 4.69 10.12 0.03
CA VAL A 53 5.27 9.82 1.33
C VAL A 53 5.38 8.31 1.55
N VAL A 54 4.30 7.55 1.35
CA VAL A 54 4.34 6.08 1.45
C VAL A 54 5.39 5.47 0.51
N SER A 55 5.55 6.00 -0.71
CA SER A 55 6.53 5.51 -1.68
C SER A 55 7.97 5.73 -1.22
N PHE A 56 8.25 6.79 -0.48
CA PHE A 56 9.55 7.01 0.18
C PHE A 56 9.72 6.11 1.41
N PHE A 57 8.69 6.01 2.26
CA PHE A 57 8.77 5.31 3.54
C PHE A 57 8.74 3.79 3.44
N GLN A 58 8.22 3.21 2.35
CA GLN A 58 8.24 1.76 2.17
C GLN A 58 9.67 1.19 2.05
N MET A 59 10.67 2.00 1.66
CA MET A 59 12.13 1.73 1.66
C MET A 59 12.57 0.31 1.23
N GLY A 60 11.80 -0.37 0.38
CA GLY A 60 12.07 -1.76 0.00
C GLY A 60 11.84 -2.80 1.11
N ILE A 61 11.25 -2.43 2.24
CA ILE A 61 10.97 -3.31 3.40
C ILE A 61 10.26 -4.58 2.98
N ARG A 62 9.29 -4.48 2.06
CA ARG A 62 8.59 -5.64 1.50
C ARG A 62 9.57 -6.68 0.93
N ALA A 63 10.53 -6.27 0.09
CA ALA A 63 11.49 -7.18 -0.54
C ALA A 63 12.45 -7.78 0.50
N THR A 64 12.91 -6.97 1.45
CA THR A 64 13.78 -7.40 2.56
C THR A 64 13.09 -8.44 3.45
N THR A 65 11.83 -8.20 3.83
CA THR A 65 11.03 -9.15 4.62
C THR A 65 10.85 -10.47 3.88
N ILE A 66 10.55 -10.44 2.58
CA ILE A 66 10.44 -11.65 1.76
C ILE A 66 11.75 -12.43 1.76
N HIS A 67 12.89 -11.76 1.59
CA HIS A 67 14.19 -12.40 1.52
C HIS A 67 14.62 -13.03 2.86
N ILE A 68 14.48 -12.31 3.97
CA ILE A 68 14.87 -12.79 5.31
C ILE A 68 13.99 -13.96 5.74
N LEU A 69 12.67 -13.85 5.50
CA LEU A 69 11.72 -14.87 5.91
C LEU A 69 11.79 -16.11 4.99
N GLY A 70 11.95 -15.90 3.69
CA GLY A 70 12.11 -16.98 2.70
C GLY A 70 13.44 -17.72 2.84
N SER A 71 14.52 -17.05 3.26
CA SER A 71 15.81 -17.71 3.53
C SER A 71 15.85 -18.47 4.86
N ARG A 72 14.81 -18.36 5.70
CA ARG A 72 14.73 -18.95 7.06
C ARG A 72 15.96 -18.65 7.94
N SER A 73 16.64 -17.54 7.67
CA SER A 73 17.86 -17.15 8.38
C SER A 73 17.59 -16.76 9.83
N GLU A 74 16.35 -16.35 10.15
CA GLU A 74 15.95 -15.83 11.45
C GLU A 74 14.60 -16.42 11.88
N LYS A 75 14.29 -16.37 13.18
CA LYS A 75 12.99 -16.79 13.70
C LYS A 75 11.88 -15.87 13.17
N ASP A 76 10.84 -16.45 12.56
CA ASP A 76 9.67 -15.73 12.03
C ASP A 76 9.14 -14.66 12.99
N ASP A 77 8.98 -14.99 14.28
CA ASP A 77 8.42 -14.08 15.29
C ASP A 77 9.28 -12.82 15.47
N LYS A 78 10.60 -12.95 15.38
CA LYS A 78 11.53 -11.81 15.48
C LYS A 78 11.39 -10.89 14.26
N VAL A 79 11.32 -11.48 13.07
CA VAL A 79 11.18 -10.73 11.81
C VAL A 79 9.85 -9.99 11.77
N VAL A 80 8.75 -10.66 12.11
CA VAL A 80 7.41 -10.06 12.16
C VAL A 80 7.37 -8.91 13.18
N SER A 81 7.93 -9.12 14.38
CA SER A 81 7.98 -8.08 15.42
C SER A 81 8.78 -6.86 14.96
N ALA A 82 9.93 -7.07 14.31
CA ALA A 82 10.74 -5.99 13.75
C ALA A 82 9.98 -5.22 12.65
N VAL A 83 9.31 -5.92 11.74
CA VAL A 83 8.49 -5.30 10.68
C VAL A 83 7.32 -4.50 11.28
N PHE A 84 6.70 -4.98 12.36
CA PHE A 84 5.67 -4.23 13.08
C PHE A 84 6.21 -2.95 13.74
N LEU A 85 7.39 -2.99 14.36
CA LEU A 85 8.00 -1.78 14.92
C LEU A 85 8.32 -0.76 13.82
N ILE A 86 8.86 -1.24 12.69
CA ILE A 86 9.12 -0.40 11.52
C ILE A 86 7.81 0.16 10.96
N LEU A 87 6.71 -0.61 10.94
CA LEU A 87 5.39 -0.14 10.53
C LEU A 87 4.92 1.04 11.36
N ILE A 88 4.96 0.91 12.69
CA ILE A 88 4.52 1.98 13.61
C ILE A 88 5.38 3.22 13.40
N PHE A 89 6.70 3.06 13.33
CA PHE A 89 7.63 4.17 13.16
C PHE A 89 7.46 4.88 11.81
N THR A 90 7.41 4.12 10.71
CA THR A 90 7.23 4.67 9.36
C THR A 90 5.86 5.27 9.15
N SER A 91 4.82 4.74 9.80
CA SER A 91 3.47 5.33 9.77
C SER A 91 3.42 6.65 10.55
N ALA A 92 4.00 6.70 11.75
CA ALA A 92 4.06 7.92 12.55
C ALA A 92 4.84 9.03 11.83
N LEU A 93 6.00 8.70 11.27
CA LEU A 93 6.76 9.64 10.44
C LEU A 93 6.00 10.02 9.18
N GLY A 94 5.39 9.07 8.47
CA GLY A 94 4.61 9.36 7.26
C GLY A 94 3.46 10.33 7.51
N ILE A 95 2.75 10.16 8.64
CA ILE A 95 1.70 11.09 9.07
C ILE A 95 2.28 12.47 9.39
N ALA A 96 3.39 12.54 10.15
CA ALA A 96 4.04 13.80 10.49
C ALA A 96 4.51 14.56 9.25
N PHE A 97 5.20 13.89 8.32
CA PHE A 97 5.67 14.48 7.07
C PHE A 97 4.52 14.95 6.18
N SER A 98 3.45 14.16 6.08
CA SER A 98 2.27 14.55 5.30
C SER A 98 1.54 15.74 5.92
N ALA A 99 1.42 15.77 7.26
CA ALA A 99 0.84 16.91 7.98
C ALA A 99 1.64 18.19 7.73
N VAL A 100 2.97 18.15 7.82
CA VAL A 100 3.84 19.29 7.49
C VAL A 100 3.68 19.70 6.02
N ALA A 101 3.62 18.75 5.09
CA ALA A 101 3.42 19.05 3.67
C ALA A 101 2.10 19.77 3.40
N TYR A 102 1.01 19.40 4.09
CA TYR A 102 -0.27 20.09 3.98
C TYR A 102 -0.26 21.49 4.62
N LEU A 103 0.57 21.74 5.64
CA LEU A 103 0.73 23.09 6.20
C LEU A 103 1.49 24.03 5.27
N LEU A 104 2.38 23.49 4.43
CA LEU A 104 3.18 24.26 3.47
C LEU A 104 2.50 24.46 2.11
N THR A 105 1.45 23.69 1.82
CA THR A 105 0.71 23.74 0.55
C THR A 105 -0.57 24.54 0.72
N ASP A 106 -0.92 25.39 -0.25
CA ASP A 106 -2.21 26.08 -0.23
C ASP A 106 -3.37 25.07 -0.15
N THR A 107 -4.16 25.18 0.92
CA THR A 107 -5.26 24.25 1.25
C THR A 107 -6.61 24.73 0.72
N THR A 108 -6.63 25.52 -0.35
CA THR A 108 -7.86 26.04 -0.96
C THR A 108 -8.75 24.90 -1.44
N GLY A 109 -9.81 24.61 -0.68
CA GLY A 109 -10.76 23.53 -0.96
C GLY A 109 -10.60 22.28 -0.10
N TYR A 110 -9.59 22.19 0.77
CA TYR A 110 -9.44 21.07 1.69
C TYR A 110 -10.15 21.32 3.02
N THR A 111 -11.20 20.54 3.28
CA THR A 111 -11.81 20.49 4.61
C THR A 111 -10.88 19.75 5.58
N PRO A 112 -10.78 20.15 6.86
CA PRO A 112 -9.99 19.43 7.87
C PRO A 112 -10.32 17.93 7.96
N LEU A 113 -11.58 17.57 7.71
CA LEU A 113 -12.03 16.19 7.62
C LEU A 113 -11.34 15.41 6.48
N LEU A 114 -11.21 16.00 5.29
CA LEU A 114 -10.56 15.37 4.14
C LEU A 114 -9.07 15.12 4.41
N ILE A 115 -8.40 16.08 5.06
CA ILE A 115 -6.98 15.92 5.46
C ILE A 115 -6.84 14.78 6.46
N GLY A 116 -7.71 14.71 7.48
CA GLY A 116 -7.72 13.62 8.45
C GLY A 116 -7.91 12.25 7.80
N LEU A 117 -8.84 12.14 6.84
CA LEU A 117 -9.05 10.92 6.07
C LEU A 117 -7.85 10.56 5.20
N ALA A 118 -7.22 11.54 4.53
CA ALA A 118 -6.03 11.32 3.71
C ALA A 118 -4.83 10.86 4.54
N LEU A 119 -4.66 11.39 5.76
CA LEU A 119 -3.61 10.91 6.69
C LEU A 119 -3.86 9.46 7.12
N GLY A 120 -5.11 9.05 7.27
CA GLY A 120 -5.48 7.66 7.58
C GLY A 120 -5.14 6.65 6.47
N VAL A 121 -4.99 7.11 5.22
CA VAL A 121 -4.57 6.25 4.09
C VAL A 121 -3.14 5.75 4.28
N ILE A 122 -2.26 6.54 4.90
CA ILE A 122 -0.84 6.21 5.08
C ILE A 122 -0.64 4.91 5.87
N PRO A 123 -1.13 4.78 7.12
CA PRO A 123 -0.96 3.56 7.90
C PRO A 123 -1.66 2.37 7.21
N MET A 124 -2.86 2.55 6.66
CA MET A 124 -3.55 1.47 5.94
C MET A 124 -2.70 0.94 4.77
N ARG A 125 -2.12 1.84 3.97
CA ARG A 125 -1.32 1.46 2.80
C ARG A 125 -0.02 0.78 3.23
N LEU A 126 0.69 1.31 4.23
CA LEU A 126 1.91 0.67 4.75
C LEU A 126 1.63 -0.71 5.34
N THR A 127 0.53 -0.89 6.06
CA THR A 127 0.12 -2.20 6.59
C THR A 127 -0.07 -3.20 5.45
N THR A 128 -0.80 -2.84 4.39
CA THR A 128 -1.00 -3.76 3.24
C THR A 128 0.32 -4.16 2.57
N ILE A 129 1.27 -3.23 2.44
CA ILE A 129 2.59 -3.49 1.84
C ILE A 129 3.42 -4.43 2.71
N TYR A 130 3.50 -4.17 4.02
CA TYR A 130 4.34 -4.95 4.94
C TYR A 130 3.75 -6.31 5.23
N THR A 131 2.45 -6.39 5.50
CA THR A 131 1.75 -7.66 5.70
C THR A 131 1.81 -8.51 4.42
N GLY A 132 1.69 -7.90 3.25
CA GLY A 132 1.90 -8.58 1.98
C GLY A 132 3.32 -9.14 1.82
N GLY A 133 4.34 -8.45 2.34
CA GLY A 133 5.72 -8.94 2.39
C GLY A 133 5.90 -10.12 3.33
N ILE A 134 5.30 -10.07 4.53
CA ILE A 134 5.33 -11.16 5.50
C ILE A 134 4.66 -12.41 4.91
N PHE A 135 3.43 -12.31 4.41
CA PHE A 135 2.71 -13.47 3.90
C PHE A 135 3.38 -14.11 2.68
N LEU A 136 3.94 -13.29 1.78
CA LEU A 136 4.68 -13.80 0.62
C LEU A 136 5.97 -14.51 1.07
N GLY A 137 6.68 -13.97 2.07
CA GLY A 137 7.88 -14.59 2.65
C GLY A 137 7.61 -15.91 3.39
N LYS A 138 6.43 -16.07 4.01
CA LYS A 138 6.02 -17.33 4.67
C LYS A 138 5.48 -18.40 3.71
N GLU A 139 5.42 -18.11 2.41
CA GLU A 139 4.75 -18.94 1.40
C GLU A 139 3.25 -19.18 1.71
N GLN A 140 2.61 -18.31 2.50
CA GLN A 140 1.23 -18.49 3.00
C GLN A 140 0.15 -17.94 2.07
N ILE A 141 0.52 -17.36 0.92
CA ILE A 141 -0.42 -16.94 -0.12
C ILE A 141 -0.18 -17.80 -1.37
N PRO A 142 -1.24 -18.35 -2.00
CA PRO A 142 -1.09 -18.99 -3.31
C PRO A 142 -0.55 -17.93 -4.26
N LYS A 143 0.61 -18.18 -4.86
CA LYS A 143 1.26 -17.35 -5.91
C LYS A 143 0.23 -16.44 -6.58
N ALA A 144 0.27 -15.18 -6.15
CA ALA A 144 -0.67 -14.13 -6.54
C ALA A 144 -0.78 -14.04 -8.04
#